data_AF-A0A9D7L838-F1
#
_entry.id   AF-A0A9D7L838-F1
#
_cell.length_a   1.000
_cell.length_b   1.000
_cell.length_c   1.000
_cell.angle_alpha   90.00
_cell.angle_beta   90.00
_cell.angle_gamma   90.00
#
_symmetry.space_group_name_H-M   'P 1'
#
loop_
_entity.id
_entity.type
_entity.pdbx_description
1 polymer ?
#
loop_
_entity_poly.entity_id
_entity_poly.type
_entity_poly.pdbx_seq_one_letter_code
_entity_poly.pdbx_strand_id
1 'polypeptide(L)' 'MNKLALSLLCFILGITLIILGSRREDSVVGVSDVVGTSIANTWDGKSRQPRHIWYYVGGGALILTGVLMALRKPAP' A
#
# COMPACT_ATOMS: atom_id res chain seq x y z
N MET A 1 6.87 11.05 23.63
CA MET A 1 6.35 9.94 22.80
C MET A 1 7.50 9.01 22.43
N ASN A 2 7.45 7.75 22.86
CA ASN A 2 8.52 6.80 22.60
C ASN A 2 8.62 6.53 21.10
N LYS A 3 9.77 6.81 20.48
CA LYS A 3 10.01 6.60 19.03
C LYS A 3 9.66 5.16 18.60
N LEU A 4 9.88 4.20 19.50
CA LEU A 4 9.53 2.80 19.32
C LEU A 4 8.02 2.58 19.17
N ALA A 5 7.19 3.26 19.97
CA ALA A 5 5.73 3.15 19.87
C ALA A 5 5.21 3.71 18.54
N LEU A 6 5.78 4.82 18.06
CA LEU A 6 5.41 5.43 16.78
C LEU A 6 5.85 4.53 15.59
N SER A 7 7.06 3.98 15.65
CA SER A 7 7.57 2.99 14.68
C SER A 7 6.66 1.76 14.62
N LEU A 8 6.30 1.21 15.77
CA LEU A 8 5.44 0.03 15.86
C LEU A 8 4.05 0.31 15.28
N LEU A 9 3.50 1.50 15.57
CA LEU A 9 2.21 1.94 15.04
C LEU A 9 2.23 2.07 13.51
N CYS A 10 3.29 2.66 12.93
CA CYS A 10 3.48 2.73 11.48
C CYS A 10 3.58 1.33 10.84
N PHE A 11 4.25 0.38 11.49
CA PHE A 11 4.33 -1.00 11.02
C PHE A 11 2.96 -1.69 11.00
N ILE A 12 2.21 -1.58 12.10
CA ILE A 12 0.88 -2.20 12.22
C ILE A 12 -0.09 -1.60 11.20
N LEU A 13 -0.08 -0.27 11.02
CA LEU A 13 -0.89 0.44 10.03
C LEU A 13 -0.52 0.06 8.59
N GLY A 14 0.78 -0.11 8.31
CA GLY A 14 1.25 -0.56 6.99
C GLY A 14 0.80 -1.98 6.65
N ILE A 15 0.91 -2.91 7.61
CA ILE A 15 0.45 -4.30 7.42
C ILE A 15 -1.08 -4.37 7.24
N THR A 16 -1.84 -3.63 8.05
CA THR A 16 -3.31 -3.60 7.90
C THR A 16 -3.76 -3.04 6.56
N LEU A 17 -3.08 -2.02 6.03
CA LEU A 17 -3.33 -1.52 4.67
C LEU A 17 -3.08 -2.57 3.58
N ILE A 18 -2.01 -3.35 3.72
CA ILE A 18 -1.69 -4.44 2.77
C ILE A 18 -2.77 -5.54 2.80
N ILE A 19 -3.21 -5.94 4.00
CA ILE A 19 -4.30 -6.93 4.16
C ILE A 19 -5.61 -6.40 3.58
N LEU A 20 -5.89 -5.11 3.78
CA LEU A 20 -7.07 -4.48 3.22
C LEU A 20 -7.01 -4.44 1.68
N GLY A 21 -5.81 -4.20 1.13
CA GLY A 21 -5.53 -4.26 -0.31
C GLY A 21 -5.77 -5.65 -0.90
N SER A 22 -5.23 -6.70 -0.25
CA SER A 22 -5.36 -8.09 -0.73
C SER A 22 -6.81 -8.56 -0.72
N ARG A 23 -7.57 -8.24 0.34
CA ARG A 23 -9.01 -8.54 0.38
C ARG A 23 -9.79 -7.82 -0.71
N ARG A 24 -9.35 -6.62 -1.10
CA ARG A 24 -10.00 -5.84 -2.17
C ARG A 24 -9.68 -6.40 -3.54
N GLU A 25 -8.46 -6.92 -3.73
CA GLU A 25 -8.04 -7.65 -4.93
C GLU A 25 -8.86 -8.94 -5.12
N ASP A 26 -9.05 -9.71 -4.06
CA ASP A 26 -9.85 -10.96 -4.06
C ASP A 26 -11.36 -10.74 -4.16
N SER A 27 -11.84 -9.50 -4.03
CA SER A 27 -13.26 -9.17 -4.12
C SER A 27 -13.72 -9.07 -5.58
N VAL A 28 -15.01 -9.35 -5.84
CA VAL A 28 -15.63 -9.20 -7.17
C VAL A 28 -15.38 -7.81 -7.78
N VAL A 29 -15.35 -6.77 -6.94
CA VAL A 29 -15.03 -5.39 -7.32
C VAL A 29 -13.57 -5.23 -7.77
N GLY A 30 -12.62 -5.92 -7.13
CA GLY A 30 -11.21 -5.91 -7.51
C GLY A 30 -10.97 -6.61 -8.84
N VAL A 31 -11.59 -7.78 -9.02
CA VAL A 31 -11.52 -8.55 -10.27
C VAL A 31 -12.14 -7.76 -11.43
N SER A 32 -13.30 -7.12 -11.23
CA SER A 32 -13.91 -6.28 -12.27
C SER A 32 -13.05 -5.07 -12.63
N ASP A 33 -12.39 -4.45 -11.65
CA ASP A 33 -11.46 -3.34 -11.88
C ASP A 33 -10.26 -3.84 -12.70
N VAL A 34 -9.65 -4.98 -12.37
CA VAL A 34 -8.53 -5.55 -13.15
C VAL A 34 -8.92 -5.81 -14.59
N VAL A 35 -10.06 -6.46 -14.81
CA VAL A 35 -10.54 -6.80 -16.15
C VAL A 35 -10.87 -5.53 -16.94
N GLY A 36 -11.60 -4.58 -16.34
CA GLY A 36 -11.92 -3.30 -16.97
C GLY A 36 -10.67 -2.48 -17.31
N THR A 37 -9.68 -2.48 -16.41
CA THR A 37 -8.40 -1.78 -16.64
C THR A 37 -7.59 -2.47 -17.73
N SER A 38 -7.58 -3.80 -17.79
CA SER A 38 -6.87 -4.57 -18.84
C SER A 38 -7.47 -4.37 -20.23
N ILE A 39 -8.81 -4.40 -20.32
CA ILE A 39 -9.53 -4.09 -21.57
C ILE A 39 -9.25 -2.65 -22.00
N ALA A 40 -9.35 -1.70 -21.07
CA ALA A 40 -9.09 -0.29 -21.36
C ALA A 40 -7.63 -0.04 -21.77
N ASN A 41 -6.66 -0.74 -21.18
CA ASN A 41 -5.25 -0.63 -21.55
C ASN A 41 -4.96 -1.23 -22.93
N THR A 42 -5.64 -2.33 -23.28
CA THR A 42 -5.51 -2.96 -24.59
C THR A 42 -6.13 -2.08 -25.69
N TRP A 43 -7.20 -1.36 -25.37
CA TRP A 43 -7.90 -0.47 -26.31
C TRP A 43 -7.25 0.90 -26.46
N ASP A 44 -6.86 1.55 -25.35
CA ASP A 44 -6.35 2.93 -25.32
C ASP A 44 -4.80 2.97 -25.35
N GLY A 45 -4.11 1.82 -25.27
CA GLY A 45 -2.65 1.69 -25.28
C GLY A 45 -1.95 2.28 -24.03
N LYS A 46 -2.71 2.78 -23.06
CA LYS A 46 -2.22 3.41 -21.84
C LYS A 46 -1.98 2.36 -20.76
N SER A 47 -1.01 2.59 -19.87
CA SER A 47 -0.78 1.73 -18.70
C SER A 47 -1.54 2.29 -17.49
N ARG A 48 -2.82 1.91 -17.34
CA ARG A 48 -3.58 2.20 -16.12
C ARG A 48 -3.37 1.06 -15.12
N GLN A 49 -3.11 1.42 -13.87
CA GLN A 49 -2.99 0.46 -12.77
C GLN A 49 -4.31 0.32 -12.00
N PRO A 50 -4.73 -0.91 -11.67
CA PRO A 50 -5.88 -1.16 -10.81
C PRO A 50 -5.78 -0.44 -9.46
N ARG A 51 -6.93 0.01 -8.93
CA ARG A 51 -6.98 0.83 -7.70
C ARG A 51 -6.44 0.13 -6.45
N HIS A 52 -6.45 -1.20 -6.40
CA HIS A 52 -5.93 -1.95 -5.25
C HIS A 52 -4.40 -1.86 -5.13
N ILE A 53 -3.67 -1.58 -6.23
CA ILE A 53 -2.20 -1.42 -6.21
C ILE A 53 -1.77 -0.26 -5.29
N TRP A 54 -2.59 0.79 -5.19
CA TRP A 54 -2.33 1.92 -4.30
C TRP A 54 -2.31 1.55 -2.81
N TYR A 55 -3.00 0.48 -2.41
CA TYR A 55 -2.94 -0.02 -1.03
C TYR A 55 -1.58 -0.65 -0.71
N TYR A 56 -1.00 -1.37 -1.67
CA TYR A 56 0.34 -1.94 -1.52
C TYR A 56 1.42 -0.86 -1.53
N VAL A 57 1.31 0.13 -2.43
CA VAL A 57 2.23 1.28 -2.47
C VAL A 57 2.14 2.11 -1.18
N GLY A 58 0.92 2.40 -0.72
CA GLY A 58 0.69 3.14 0.53
C GLY A 58 1.17 2.38 1.77
N GLY A 59 0.84 1.09 1.87
CA GLY A 59 1.31 0.22 2.96
C GLY A 59 2.83 0.08 2.99
N GLY A 60 3.46 -0.14 1.82
CA GLY A 60 4.91 -0.19 1.68
C GLY A 60 5.60 1.11 2.07
N ALA A 61 5.06 2.26 1.65
CA ALA A 61 5.57 3.57 2.02
C ALA A 61 5.48 3.83 3.54
N LEU A 62 4.40 3.39 4.19
CA LEU A 62 4.19 3.48 5.64
C LEU A 62 5.19 2.61 6.42
N ILE A 63 5.46 1.39 5.94
CA ILE A 63 6.46 0.51 6.53
C ILE A 63 7.86 1.13 6.38
N LEU A 64 8.20 1.64 5.19
CA LEU A 64 9.47 2.31 4.93
C LEU A 64 9.68 3.54 5.82
N THR A 65 8.65 4.38 6.00
CA THR A 65 8.71 5.54 6.89
C THR A 65 8.84 5.13 8.36
N GLY A 66 8.15 4.07 8.79
CA GLY A 66 8.32 3.48 10.12
C GLY A 66 9.76 3.00 10.37
N VAL A 67 10.34 2.28 9.42
CA VAL A 67 11.74 1.82 9.47
C VAL A 67 12.72 3.00 9.51
N LEU A 68 12.53 3.99 8.64
CA LEU A 68 13.37 5.20 8.63
C LEU A 68 13.29 5.99 9.94
N MET A 69 12.10 6.09 10.54
CA MET A 69 11.93 6.71 11.86
C MET A 69 12.61 5.91 12.97
N ALA A 70 12.57 4.58 12.90
CA ALA A 70 13.26 3.71 13.87
C ALA A 70 14.79 3.80 13.74
N LEU A 71 15.31 3.95 12.52
CA LEU A 71 16.74 4.07 12.24
C LEU A 71 17.31 5.48 12.48
N ARG A 72 16.46 6.51 12.55
CA ARG A 72 16.88 7.88 12.88
C ARG A 72 17.32 7.97 14.35
N LYS A 73 18.64 7.89 14.58
CA LYS A 73 19.27 8.23 15.87
C LYS A 73 18.80 9.62 16.33
N PRO A 74 18.53 9.82 17.64
CA PRO A 74 18.38 11.16 18.18
C PRO A 74 19.62 11.98 17.82
N ALA A 75 19.43 13.16 17.26
CA ALA A 75 20.50 14.11 17.02
C ALA A 75 21.19 14.44 18.37
N PRO A 76 22.53 14.62 18.38
CA PRO A 76 23.29 14.91 19.60
C PRO A 76 22.86 16.22 20.25
#